data_AF-A0A7C5HMM4-F1
#
_entry.id   AF-A0A7C5HMM4-F1
#
_cell.length_a   1.000
_cell.length_b   1.000
_cell.length_c   1.000
_cell.angle_alpha   90.00
_cell.angle_beta   90.00
_cell.angle_gamma   90.00
#
_symmetry.space_group_name_H-M   'P 1'
#
loop_
_entity.id
_entity.type
_entity.pdbx_description
1 polymer ?
#
loop_
_entity_poly.entity_id
_entity_poly.type
_entity_poly.pdbx_seq_one_letter_code
_entity_poly.pdbx_strand_id
1 'polypeptide(L)'
;MKKFLLLFLSIFSSFVYANSLKDVYHKNYGIIDRTVLVFEERPDYSIIEEYKKIKIVLSSDCEKTAILQNTQIPDNPVLESFDFRKENSNLIFSISTDSTYFLKYSTLEEKGKF
;
A
#
# COMPACT_ATOMS: atom_id res chain seq x y z
N MET A 1 -24.03 34.55 22.52
CA MET A 1 -23.99 33.77 21.26
C MET A 1 -22.58 33.59 20.69
N LYS A 2 -21.50 33.56 21.50
CA LYS A 2 -20.11 33.35 20.99
C LYS A 2 -19.57 31.93 21.22
N LYS A 3 -20.17 31.15 22.14
CA LYS A 3 -19.73 29.80 22.49
C LYS A 3 -20.06 28.74 21.43
N PHE A 4 -21.11 28.97 20.63
CA PHE A 4 -21.49 28.05 19.54
C PHE A 4 -20.53 28.10 18.34
N LEU A 5 -19.89 29.23 18.08
CA LEU A 5 -18.99 29.40 16.93
C LEU A 5 -17.68 28.60 17.10
N LEU A 6 -17.16 28.52 18.34
CA LEU A 6 -15.97 27.73 18.67
C LEU A 6 -16.21 26.22 18.55
N LEU A 7 -17.41 25.77 18.92
CA LEU A 7 -17.81 24.36 18.78
C LEU A 7 -17.89 23.94 17.31
N PHE A 8 -18.37 24.82 16.43
CA PHE A 8 -18.41 24.55 14.99
C PHE A 8 -17.00 24.48 14.37
N LEU A 9 -16.05 25.33 14.79
CA LEU A 9 -14.67 25.27 14.29
C LEU A 9 -13.92 24.00 14.72
N SER A 10 -14.15 23.50 15.93
CA SER A 10 -13.51 22.25 16.41
C SER A 10 -14.03 20.98 15.73
N ILE A 11 -15.25 21.02 15.19
CA ILE A 11 -15.83 19.86 14.47
C ILE A 11 -15.27 19.78 13.03
N PHE A 12 -14.93 20.93 12.43
CA PHE A 12 -14.33 20.99 11.09
C PHE A 12 -12.83 20.67 11.06
N SER A 13 -12.11 20.70 12.19
CA SER A 13 -10.66 20.41 12.20
C SER A 13 -10.31 18.92 12.23
N SER A 14 -11.31 18.03 12.37
CA SER A 14 -11.10 16.58 12.33
C SER A 14 -11.14 16.05 10.88
N PHE A 15 -10.59 16.79 9.92
CA PHE A 15 -10.19 16.19 8.66
C PHE A 15 -9.03 15.24 8.98
N VAL A 16 -9.38 13.98 9.22
CA VAL A 16 -8.42 12.89 9.29
C VAL A 16 -7.71 12.88 7.94
N TYR A 17 -6.43 13.26 7.94
CA TYR A 17 -5.60 13.18 6.74
C TYR A 17 -5.48 11.69 6.38
N ALA A 18 -6.15 11.28 5.32
CA ALA A 18 -5.97 9.94 4.76
C ALA A 18 -4.59 9.86 4.11
N ASN A 19 -3.78 8.87 4.49
CA ASN A 19 -2.54 8.61 3.78
C ASN A 19 -2.87 8.16 2.35
N SER A 20 -2.22 8.74 1.35
CA SER A 20 -2.54 8.45 -0.06
C SER A 20 -1.40 7.74 -0.79
N LEU A 21 -1.77 6.72 -1.57
CA LEU A 21 -0.86 6.05 -2.50
C LEU A 21 -0.68 6.93 -3.73
N LYS A 22 0.51 7.50 -3.90
CA LYS A 22 0.86 8.44 -4.96
C LYS A 22 1.25 7.79 -6.26
N ASP A 23 2.08 6.77 -6.18
CA ASP A 23 2.64 6.15 -7.37
C ASP A 23 3.01 4.68 -7.10
N VAL A 24 3.13 3.92 -8.19
CA VAL A 24 3.54 2.52 -8.18
C VAL A 24 4.55 2.29 -9.30
N TYR A 25 5.78 1.94 -8.93
CA TYR A 25 6.80 1.53 -9.88
C TYR A 25 6.93 0.03 -9.88
N HIS A 26 7.00 -0.57 -11.07
CA HIS A 26 7.29 -1.98 -11.23
C HIS A 26 8.42 -2.18 -12.23
N LYS A 27 9.33 -3.10 -11.94
CA LYS A 27 10.38 -3.52 -12.84
C LYS A 27 10.76 -4.98 -12.66
N ASN A 28 10.78 -5.69 -13.78
CA ASN A 28 11.23 -7.07 -13.92
C ASN A 28 12.74 -7.11 -14.26
N TYR A 29 13.50 -7.92 -13.52
CA TYR A 29 14.94 -8.16 -13.69
C TYR A 29 15.25 -9.63 -14.05
N GLY A 30 14.32 -10.33 -14.69
CA GLY A 30 14.37 -11.76 -14.93
C GLY A 30 14.00 -12.52 -13.67
N ILE A 31 14.99 -13.00 -12.92
CA ILE A 31 14.78 -13.86 -11.74
C ILE A 31 14.27 -13.11 -10.50
N ILE A 32 14.10 -11.78 -10.58
CA ILE A 32 13.67 -10.92 -9.48
C ILE A 32 12.72 -9.86 -10.03
N ASP A 33 11.61 -9.63 -9.35
CA ASP A 33 10.77 -8.47 -9.54
C ASP A 33 10.92 -7.46 -8.40
N ARG A 34 10.82 -6.18 -8.76
CA ARG A 34 10.70 -5.10 -7.79
C ARG A 34 9.45 -4.29 -8.08
N THR A 35 8.56 -4.26 -7.09
CA THR A 35 7.44 -3.32 -7.05
C THR A 35 7.63 -2.37 -5.87
N VAL A 36 7.52 -1.06 -6.12
CA VAL A 36 7.68 0.00 -5.14
C VAL A 36 6.36 0.77 -5.07
N LEU A 37 5.81 0.86 -3.86
CA LEU A 37 4.62 1.64 -3.57
C LEU A 37 5.06 2.96 -2.91
N VAL A 38 4.63 4.10 -3.44
CA VAL A 38 5.01 5.42 -2.94
C VAL A 38 3.83 6.08 -2.23
N PHE A 39 3.99 6.38 -0.95
CA PHE A 39 2.98 7.03 -0.13
C PHE A 39 3.46 8.41 0.33
N GLU A 40 2.53 9.29 0.71
CA GLU A 40 2.87 10.59 1.36
C GLU A 40 3.56 10.37 2.69
N GLU A 41 3.02 9.43 3.48
CA GLU A 41 3.57 9.04 4.76
C GLU A 41 3.76 7.53 4.80
N ARG A 42 4.64 7.04 5.67
CA ARG A 42 4.85 5.60 5.84
C ARG A 42 3.54 4.96 6.32
N PRO A 43 2.92 4.05 5.54
CA PRO A 43 1.70 3.39 6.00
C PRO A 43 2.04 2.30 7.01
N ASP A 44 1.14 2.08 7.96
CA ASP A 44 1.12 0.85 8.72
C ASP A 44 0.64 -0.30 7.83
N TYR A 45 1.33 -1.43 7.86
CA TYR A 45 0.98 -2.56 7.01
C TYR A 45 1.21 -3.90 7.68
N SER A 46 0.44 -4.90 7.25
CA SER A 46 0.70 -6.31 7.52
C SER A 46 0.80 -7.09 6.21
N ILE A 47 1.46 -8.24 6.25
CA ILE A 47 1.59 -9.12 5.09
C ILE A 47 0.95 -10.46 5.42
N ILE A 48 0.15 -10.98 4.49
CA ILE A 48 -0.50 -12.28 4.57
C ILE A 48 -0.01 -13.11 3.39
N GLU A 49 0.50 -14.30 3.68
CA GLU A 49 0.94 -15.28 2.69
C GLU A 49 -0.16 -16.30 2.44
N GLU A 50 -0.43 -16.56 1.17
CA GLU A 50 -1.35 -17.58 0.68
C GLU A 50 -0.66 -18.36 -0.45
N TYR A 51 -1.25 -19.49 -0.87
CA TYR A 51 -0.71 -20.27 -1.98
C TYR A 51 -0.60 -19.41 -3.25
N LYS A 52 0.64 -19.24 -3.76
CA LYS A 52 0.99 -18.39 -4.92
C LYS A 52 0.50 -16.93 -4.82
N LYS A 53 0.21 -16.44 -3.61
CA LYS A 53 -0.35 -15.12 -3.41
C LYS A 53 0.19 -14.46 -2.16
N ILE A 54 0.55 -13.19 -2.29
CA ILE A 54 0.96 -12.35 -1.17
C ILE A 54 0.02 -11.17 -1.11
N LYS A 55 -0.53 -10.87 0.07
CA LYS A 55 -1.36 -9.69 0.30
C LYS A 55 -0.64 -8.76 1.26
N ILE A 56 -0.46 -7.51 0.86
CA ILE A 56 -0.02 -6.43 1.74
C ILE A 56 -1.26 -5.63 2.12
N VAL A 57 -1.65 -5.71 3.39
CA VAL A 57 -2.80 -5.00 3.94
C VAL A 57 -2.30 -3.70 4.55
N LEU A 58 -2.59 -2.59 3.88
CA LEU A 58 -2.26 -1.25 4.32
C LEU A 58 -3.40 -0.75 5.22
N SER A 59 -3.10 -0.64 6.51
CA SER A 59 -3.99 -0.11 7.53
C SER A 59 -4.08 1.41 7.40
N SER A 60 -5.05 2.05 8.06
CA SER A 60 -5.27 3.51 8.11
C SER A 60 -5.78 4.15 6.82
N ASP A 61 -7.09 4.07 6.60
CA ASP A 61 -7.92 4.83 5.63
C ASP A 61 -7.19 5.25 4.35
N CYS A 62 -6.37 4.35 3.78
CA CYS A 62 -5.49 4.72 2.70
C CYS A 62 -6.36 5.03 1.48
N GLU A 63 -6.30 6.27 1.02
CA GLU A 63 -7.05 6.67 -0.16
C GLU A 63 -6.25 6.34 -1.42
N LYS A 64 -6.91 5.58 -2.29
CA LYS A 64 -6.41 5.30 -3.63
C LYS A 64 -6.60 6.58 -4.45
N THR A 65 -5.53 7.23 -4.85
CA THR A 65 -5.61 8.39 -5.76
C THR A 65 -5.96 7.90 -7.16
N ALA A 66 -7.22 7.55 -7.39
CA ALA A 66 -7.98 7.28 -8.63
C ALA A 66 -7.36 6.51 -9.83
N ILE A 67 -6.05 6.25 -9.94
CA ILE A 67 -5.39 5.81 -11.17
C ILE A 67 -4.41 4.66 -10.91
N LEU A 68 -4.89 3.57 -10.31
CA LEU A 68 -4.14 2.32 -10.29
C LEU A 68 -5.03 1.19 -10.79
N GLN A 69 -4.87 0.86 -12.06
CA GLN A 69 -5.52 -0.25 -12.72
C GLN A 69 -4.78 -1.55 -12.41
N ASN A 70 -5.48 -2.68 -12.48
CA ASN A 70 -4.88 -4.00 -12.43
C ASN A 70 -3.75 -4.08 -13.46
N THR A 71 -2.54 -4.42 -13.03
CA THR A 71 -1.39 -4.57 -13.93
C THR A 71 -1.14 -6.06 -14.13
N GLN A 72 -1.52 -6.53 -15.31
CA GLN A 72 -1.08 -7.83 -15.80
C GLN A 72 0.36 -7.71 -16.29
N ILE A 73 1.21 -8.66 -15.92
CA ILE A 73 2.61 -8.68 -16.33
C ILE A 73 2.84 -9.96 -17.15
N PRO A 74 2.51 -9.95 -18.46
CA PRO A 74 2.69 -11.13 -19.29
C PRO A 74 4.18 -11.52 -19.36
N ASP A 75 4.43 -12.83 -19.51
CA ASP A 75 5.75 -13.43 -19.69
C ASP A 75 6.77 -13.12 -18.59
N ASN A 76 6.30 -12.89 -17.35
CA ASN A 76 7.16 -12.66 -16.19
C ASN A 76 7.39 -13.98 -15.41
N PRO A 77 8.66 -14.36 -15.15
CA PRO A 77 8.98 -15.62 -14.49
C PRO A 77 8.78 -15.62 -12.97
N VAL A 78 8.41 -14.49 -12.34
CA VAL A 78 8.22 -14.37 -10.89
C VAL A 78 6.82 -13.86 -10.54
N LEU A 79 6.40 -12.71 -11.09
CA LEU A 79 5.06 -12.14 -10.85
C LEU A 79 4.10 -12.43 -12.00
N GLU A 80 2.95 -13.03 -11.72
CA GLU A 80 1.87 -13.19 -12.71
C GLU A 80 1.05 -11.89 -12.85
N SER A 81 0.73 -11.25 -11.72
CA SER A 81 -0.05 -10.00 -11.69
C SER A 81 0.02 -9.31 -10.34
N PHE A 82 -0.36 -8.04 -10.30
CA PHE A 82 -0.70 -7.37 -9.05
C PHE A 82 -1.92 -6.45 -9.20
N ASP A 83 -2.66 -6.29 -8.10
CA ASP A 83 -3.85 -5.45 -8.06
C ASP A 83 -4.02 -4.73 -6.72
N PHE A 84 -4.89 -3.72 -6.73
CA PHE A 84 -5.27 -2.97 -5.54
C PHE A 84 -6.78 -3.03 -5.35
N ARG A 85 -7.20 -3.46 -4.16
CA ARG A 85 -8.60 -3.52 -3.74
C ARG A 85 -8.80 -2.78 -2.43
N LYS A 86 -9.88 -2.01 -2.32
CA LYS A 86 -10.32 -1.46 -1.04
C LYS A 86 -11.25 -2.47 -0.37
N GLU A 87 -10.97 -2.83 0.87
CA GLU A 87 -11.79 -3.72 1.69
C GLU A 87 -11.92 -3.10 3.08
N ASN A 88 -13.14 -2.76 3.48
CA ASN A 88 -13.42 -1.92 4.65
C ASN A 88 -12.61 -0.60 4.56
N SER A 89 -11.88 -0.25 5.63
CA SER A 89 -10.98 0.91 5.70
C SER A 89 -9.56 0.64 5.15
N ASN A 90 -9.27 -0.58 4.67
CA ASN A 90 -7.92 -0.96 4.28
C ASN A 90 -7.74 -0.93 2.76
N LEU A 91 -6.54 -0.57 2.34
CA LEU A 91 -6.08 -0.79 0.96
C LEU A 91 -5.29 -2.10 0.93
N ILE A 92 -5.74 -3.04 0.12
CA ILE A 92 -5.10 -4.33 -0.05
C ILE A 92 -4.35 -4.31 -1.39
N PHE A 93 -3.05 -4.52 -1.33
CA PHE A 93 -2.22 -4.80 -2.50
C PHE A 93 -2.03 -6.31 -2.62
N SER A 94 -2.60 -6.93 -3.64
CA SER A 94 -2.42 -8.36 -3.89
C SER A 94 -1.40 -8.59 -4.99
N ILE A 95 -0.54 -9.58 -4.75
CA ILE A 95 0.52 -10.02 -5.65
C ILE A 95 0.26 -11.49 -5.94
N SER A 96 0.11 -11.84 -7.21
CA SER A 96 0.05 -13.23 -7.67
C SER A 96 1.42 -13.61 -8.24
N THR A 97 1.94 -14.75 -7.82
CA THR A 97 3.29 -15.21 -8.16
C THR A 97 3.25 -16.51 -8.96
N ASP A 98 4.31 -16.83 -9.70
CA ASP A 98 4.42 -18.05 -10.52
C ASP A 98 4.44 -19.34 -9.65
N SER A 99 5.01 -19.23 -8.45
CA SER A 99 5.18 -20.30 -7.48
C SER A 99 4.95 -19.80 -6.04
N THR A 100 5.06 -20.67 -5.05
CA THR A 100 4.94 -20.28 -3.64
C THR A 100 6.28 -19.75 -3.14
N TYR A 101 6.29 -18.51 -2.66
CA TYR A 101 7.45 -17.88 -2.04
C TYR A 101 7.25 -17.75 -0.53
N PHE A 102 8.36 -17.79 0.21
CA PHE A 102 8.38 -17.53 1.65
C PHE A 102 9.04 -16.17 1.91
N LEU A 103 8.35 -15.32 2.66
CA LEU A 103 8.80 -13.97 2.96
C LEU A 103 10.01 -13.98 3.89
N LYS A 104 10.96 -13.11 3.54
CA LYS A 104 12.08 -12.74 4.40
C LYS A 104 12.03 -11.23 4.62
N TYR A 105 11.62 -10.82 5.81
CA TYR A 105 11.47 -9.41 6.16
C TYR A 105 12.77 -8.83 6.75
N SER A 106 13.08 -7.61 6.35
CA SER A 106 14.00 -6.74 7.09
C SER A 106 13.39 -5.35 7.17
N THR A 107 13.03 -4.89 8.36
CA THR A 107 12.79 -3.48 8.60
C THR A 107 14.15 -2.78 8.67
N LEU A 108 14.39 -1.85 7.75
CA LEU A 108 15.44 -0.86 7.96
C LEU A 108 14.93 0.06 9.08
N GLU A 109 15.16 -0.31 10.34
CA GLU A 109 15.17 0.69 11.41
C GLU A 109 16.28 1.68 11.09
N GLU A 110 16.00 2.99 11.18
CA GLU A 110 16.96 4.06 10.95
C GLU A 110 18.26 3.80 11.74
N LYS A 111 19.24 3.21 11.07
CA LYS A 111 20.63 3.29 11.50
C LYS A 111 21.31 4.37 10.68
N GLY A 112 21.31 5.56 11.26
CA GLY A 112 22.36 6.54 11.05
C GLY A 112 22.03 7.67 10.08
N LYS A 113 22.02 8.86 10.66
CA LYS A 113 22.36 10.14 10.03
C LYS A 113 23.47 9.93 8.97
N PHE A 114 23.22 10.41 7.76
CA PHE A 114 24.29 10.80 6.84
C PHE A 114 24.56 12.30 7.03
#